data_AF-A0A137NZW0-F1
#
_entry.id   AF-A0A137NZW0-F1
#
_cell.length_a   1.000
_cell.length_b   1.000
_cell.length_c   1.000
_cell.angle_alpha   90.00
_cell.angle_beta   90.00
_cell.angle_gamma   90.00
#
_symmetry.space_group_name_H-M   'P 1'
#
loop_
_entity.id
_entity.type
_entity.pdbx_description
1 polymer ?
#
loop_
_entity_poly.entity_id
_entity_poly.type
_entity_poly.pdbx_seq_one_letter_code
_entity_poly.pdbx_strand_id
1 'polypeptide(L)'
;MVQDVSDQISISRSISNIMIYPEGKFPYISQNENLIIPKFNYIRDLRLKFSYIDEPIINHQSFTQYFPKLTHLSLNFDDLNLDSFELNEFLRNNLTSIDTLEKLTLELKESDSTNELTYFDLYDFTFDWANFVNIKCLILDMDTLPLSSIEFNNLPRQIKEIKKKIKCKATDSTYIEENIEILKLWKIEFKANYVYFRK
;
A
#
# COMPACT_ATOMS: atom_id res chain seq x y z
N MET A 1 5.60 24.95 7.56
CA MET A 1 5.27 24.29 8.85
C MET A 1 6.30 23.23 9.06
N VAL A 2 7.01 23.11 10.18
CA VAL A 2 7.68 21.81 10.30
C VAL A 2 7.84 21.26 11.71
N GLN A 3 8.57 21.91 12.63
CA GLN A 3 8.81 21.29 13.95
C GLN A 3 7.57 21.39 14.85
N ASP A 4 7.11 22.60 15.16
CA ASP A 4 6.05 22.83 16.17
C ASP A 4 4.74 22.08 15.90
N VAL A 5 4.30 22.02 14.64
CA VAL A 5 3.06 21.32 14.26
C VAL A 5 3.26 19.81 14.30
N SER A 6 4.39 19.30 13.79
CA SER A 6 4.68 17.86 13.84
C SER A 6 4.84 17.38 15.29
N ASP A 7 5.48 18.18 16.13
CA ASP A 7 5.66 17.90 17.56
C ASP A 7 4.30 17.89 18.28
N GLN A 8 3.43 18.86 18.00
CA GLN A 8 2.06 18.88 18.54
C GLN A 8 1.24 17.66 18.11
N ILE A 9 1.32 17.26 16.83
CA ILE A 9 0.66 16.05 16.34
C ILE A 9 1.27 14.80 17.02
N SER A 10 2.59 14.75 17.21
CA SER A 10 3.29 13.59 17.77
C SER A 10 2.86 13.23 19.20
N ILE A 11 2.49 14.23 20.00
CA ILE A 11 2.01 14.08 21.38
C ILE A 11 0.48 14.06 21.49
N SER A 12 -0.23 14.41 20.42
CA SER A 12 -1.69 14.50 20.43
C SER A 12 -2.33 13.11 20.48
N ARG A 13 -3.14 12.88 21.50
CA ARG A 13 -3.94 11.66 21.65
C ARG A 13 -5.22 11.67 20.81
N SER A 14 -5.68 12.86 20.42
CA SER A 14 -6.91 13.03 19.65
C SER A 14 -6.70 12.85 18.14
N ILE A 15 -5.46 12.93 17.67
CA ILE A 15 -5.11 12.73 16.27
C ILE A 15 -4.58 11.30 16.12
N SER A 16 -5.37 10.42 15.50
CA SER A 16 -4.99 9.04 15.21
C SER A 16 -4.85 8.74 13.71
N ASN A 17 -5.24 9.69 12.86
CA ASN A 17 -5.23 9.57 11.41
C ASN A 17 -4.45 10.74 10.81
N ILE A 18 -3.53 10.45 9.89
CA ILE A 18 -2.78 11.46 9.15
C ILE A 18 -2.57 11.05 7.70
N MET A 19 -2.69 12.03 6.80
CA MET A 19 -2.26 11.91 5.42
C MET A 19 -1.02 12.77 5.21
N ILE A 20 -0.01 12.18 4.58
CA ILE A 20 1.26 12.86 4.29
C ILE A 20 1.40 12.93 2.77
N TYR A 21 1.52 14.16 2.29
CA TYR A 21 1.71 14.49 0.89
C TYR A 21 3.20 14.63 0.57
N PRO A 22 3.60 14.34 -0.68
CA PRO A 22 5.01 14.27 -1.05
C PRO A 22 5.72 15.62 -1.08
N GLU A 23 4.99 16.74 -1.00
CA GLU A 23 5.58 18.07 -0.84
C GLU A 23 6.20 18.29 0.56
N GLY A 24 5.91 17.39 1.51
CA GLY A 24 6.51 17.37 2.84
C GLY A 24 7.79 16.55 2.87
N LYS A 25 8.85 17.07 3.49
CA LYS A 25 10.13 16.40 3.79
C LYS A 25 9.98 15.23 4.79
N PHE A 26 8.93 14.42 4.65
CA PHE A 26 8.46 13.52 5.68
C PHE A 26 7.69 12.33 5.06
N PRO A 27 7.93 11.06 5.45
CA PRO A 27 9.12 10.47 6.06
C PRO A 27 9.99 9.73 5.04
N TYR A 28 9.92 10.08 3.75
CA TYR A 28 10.66 9.36 2.69
C TYR A 28 11.58 10.17 1.80
N ILE A 29 11.53 11.49 1.86
CA ILE A 29 12.24 12.33 0.90
C ILE A 29 12.76 13.58 1.62
N SER A 30 13.47 13.36 2.73
CA SER A 30 14.40 14.36 3.20
C SER A 30 15.79 13.86 2.86
N GLN A 31 16.40 14.39 1.79
CA GLN A 31 17.86 14.32 1.62
C GLN A 31 18.60 14.99 2.79
N ASN A 32 17.88 15.72 3.66
CA ASN A 32 18.44 16.32 4.85
C ASN A 32 18.42 15.30 6.01
N GLU A 33 19.54 14.59 6.16
CA GLU A 33 19.81 13.66 7.27
C GLU A 33 19.74 14.32 8.65
N ASN A 34 19.83 15.66 8.73
CA ASN A 34 19.76 16.40 9.98
C ASN A 34 18.32 16.73 10.44
N LEU A 35 17.30 16.31 9.68
CA LEU A 35 15.91 16.56 10.07
C LEU A 35 15.49 15.61 11.20
N ILE A 36 15.26 16.16 12.39
CA ILE A 36 14.73 15.40 13.53
C ILE A 36 13.23 15.18 13.33
N ILE A 37 12.86 13.94 13.02
CA ILE A 37 11.47 13.50 12.90
C ILE A 37 10.96 13.01 14.27
N PRO A 38 9.88 13.58 14.83
CA PRO A 38 9.33 13.11 16.10
C PRO A 38 8.63 11.75 15.93
N LYS A 39 8.50 11.01 17.05
CA LYS A 39 7.72 9.77 17.09
C LYS A 39 6.23 10.06 17.28
N PHE A 40 5.41 9.62 16.33
CA PHE A 40 3.97 9.77 16.31
C PHE A 40 3.29 8.63 17.10
N ASN A 41 3.28 8.77 18.42
CA ASN A 41 2.92 7.69 19.36
C ASN A 41 1.44 7.28 19.37
N TYR A 42 0.56 8.02 18.68
CA TYR A 42 -0.89 7.81 18.70
C TYR A 42 -1.50 7.64 17.31
N ILE A 43 -0.72 7.83 16.25
CA ILE A 43 -1.16 7.59 14.88
C ILE A 43 -1.34 6.09 14.67
N ARG A 44 -2.54 5.72 14.25
CA ARG A 44 -2.97 4.35 13.94
C ARG A 44 -3.25 4.19 12.45
N ASP A 45 -3.71 5.25 11.81
CA ASP A 45 -4.01 5.30 10.39
C ASP A 45 -3.07 6.28 9.69
N LEU A 46 -2.24 5.78 8.81
CA LEU A 46 -1.34 6.59 8.00
C LEU A 46 -1.67 6.41 6.53
N ARG A 47 -1.83 7.50 5.80
CA ARG A 47 -1.83 7.51 4.35
C ARG A 47 -0.61 8.25 3.82
N LEU A 48 0.18 7.57 3.00
CA LEU A 48 1.33 8.12 2.30
C LEU A 48 0.98 8.26 0.83
N LYS A 49 1.11 9.47 0.29
CA LYS A 49 1.04 9.72 -1.15
C LYS A 49 2.45 9.92 -1.68
N PHE A 50 2.81 9.17 -2.71
CA PHE A 50 4.10 9.30 -3.38
C PHE A 50 4.00 10.33 -4.51
N SER A 51 5.06 11.10 -4.73
CA SER A 51 5.20 11.96 -5.90
C SER A 51 5.88 11.21 -7.03
N TYR A 52 5.80 11.81 -8.22
CA TYR A 52 6.64 11.46 -9.34
C TYR A 52 8.12 11.67 -9.01
N ILE A 53 8.94 10.69 -9.36
CA ILE A 53 10.38 10.70 -9.13
C ILE A 53 11.04 10.12 -10.38
N ASP A 54 11.88 10.92 -11.04
CA ASP A 54 12.65 10.52 -12.23
C ASP A 54 13.94 9.76 -11.89
N GLU A 55 14.39 9.82 -10.62
CA GLU A 55 15.64 9.24 -10.17
C GLU A 55 15.41 8.02 -9.27
N PRO A 56 16.18 6.93 -9.44
CA PRO A 56 16.05 5.76 -8.58
C PRO A 56 16.38 6.12 -7.13
N ILE A 57 15.43 5.87 -6.21
CA ILE A 57 15.67 6.04 -4.78
C ILE A 57 16.38 4.80 -4.26
N ILE A 58 17.68 4.91 -4.02
CA ILE A 58 18.53 3.78 -3.59
C ILE A 58 18.45 3.53 -2.07
N ASN A 59 17.73 4.37 -1.30
CA ASN A 59 17.74 4.26 0.16
C ASN A 59 16.38 4.57 0.79
N HIS A 60 15.60 3.52 1.02
CA HIS A 60 14.35 3.61 1.77
C HIS A 60 14.64 3.50 3.27
N GLN A 61 14.95 4.62 3.93
CA GLN A 61 14.96 4.63 5.40
C GLN A 61 13.59 4.22 5.92
N SER A 62 13.54 3.26 6.83
CA SER A 62 12.27 2.76 7.34
C SER A 62 11.51 3.84 8.14
N PHE A 63 10.29 4.16 7.75
CA PHE A 63 9.45 5.18 8.39
C PHE A 63 8.81 4.65 9.66
N THR A 64 8.82 3.34 9.81
CA THR A 64 8.04 2.58 10.78
C THR A 64 8.42 2.90 12.21
N GLN A 65 9.70 3.24 12.45
CA GLN A 65 10.21 3.69 13.73
C GLN A 65 9.52 4.97 14.25
N TYR A 66 8.93 5.76 13.37
CA TYR A 66 8.21 6.99 13.70
C TYR A 66 6.73 6.75 14.02
N PHE A 67 6.19 5.56 13.71
CA PHE A 67 4.77 5.23 13.89
C PHE A 67 4.59 3.91 14.66
N PRO A 68 4.97 3.85 15.96
CA PRO A 68 5.03 2.60 16.72
C PRO A 68 3.66 1.94 17.01
N LYS A 69 2.54 2.61 16.74
CA LYS A 69 1.18 2.08 16.95
C LYS A 69 0.37 1.99 15.66
N LEU A 70 1.04 1.98 14.51
CA LEU A 70 0.39 1.97 13.22
C LEU A 70 -0.34 0.64 12.99
N THR A 71 -1.67 0.68 12.88
CA THR A 71 -2.50 -0.49 12.57
C THR A 71 -2.99 -0.50 11.14
N HIS A 72 -3.04 0.67 10.49
CA HIS A 72 -3.52 0.86 9.13
C HIS A 72 -2.54 1.72 8.32
N LEU A 73 -2.10 1.18 7.19
CA LEU A 73 -1.27 1.89 6.23
C LEU A 73 -1.98 1.96 4.88
N SER A 74 -2.02 3.14 4.27
CA SER A 74 -2.46 3.34 2.90
C SER A 74 -1.31 3.94 2.09
N LEU A 75 -0.93 3.28 1.01
CA LEU A 75 0.12 3.72 0.08
C LEU A 75 -0.55 4.08 -1.24
N ASN A 76 -0.42 5.34 -1.65
CA ASN A 76 -1.00 5.85 -2.89
C ASN A 76 0.10 6.13 -3.90
N PHE A 77 0.10 5.34 -4.97
CA PHE A 77 1.11 5.33 -6.02
C PHE A 77 0.66 6.07 -7.28
N ASP A 78 -0.45 6.84 -7.23
CA ASP A 78 -1.08 7.44 -8.42
C ASP A 78 -0.09 8.28 -9.26
N ASP A 79 0.86 8.95 -8.61
CA ASP A 79 1.85 9.81 -9.26
C ASP A 79 3.24 9.15 -9.36
N LEU A 80 3.40 7.88 -8.96
CA LEU A 80 4.70 7.21 -8.86
C LEU A 80 5.08 6.52 -10.17
N ASN A 81 6.33 6.70 -10.62
CA ASN A 81 6.93 5.88 -11.67
C ASN A 81 7.40 4.54 -11.06
N LEU A 82 6.72 3.43 -11.38
CA LEU A 82 7.04 2.11 -10.84
C LEU A 82 8.35 1.52 -11.40
N ASP A 83 8.78 1.91 -12.60
CA ASP A 83 10.04 1.46 -13.18
C ASP A 83 11.25 2.02 -12.42
N SER A 84 11.10 3.22 -11.86
CA SER A 84 12.15 3.93 -11.12
C SER A 84 12.06 3.72 -9.60
N PHE A 85 11.07 2.97 -9.12
CA PHE A 85 10.82 2.74 -7.70
C PHE A 85 10.79 1.26 -7.37
N GLU A 86 11.72 0.82 -6.52
CA GLU A 86 11.81 -0.58 -6.08
C GLU A 86 10.71 -0.92 -5.06
N LEU A 87 9.45 -1.00 -5.52
CA LEU A 87 8.28 -1.16 -4.65
C LEU A 87 8.36 -2.42 -3.76
N ASN A 88 8.81 -3.56 -4.30
CA ASN A 88 8.98 -4.78 -3.51
C ASN A 88 10.02 -4.59 -2.39
N GLU A 89 11.11 -3.88 -2.65
CA GLU A 89 12.12 -3.56 -1.62
C GLU A 89 11.55 -2.60 -0.57
N PHE A 90 10.84 -1.56 -1.00
CA PHE A 90 10.15 -0.66 -0.10
C PHE A 90 9.18 -1.40 0.83
N LEU A 91 8.34 -2.28 0.27
CA LEU A 91 7.38 -3.08 1.05
C LEU A 91 8.12 -4.01 2.01
N ARG A 92 9.17 -4.70 1.55
CA ARG A 92 9.98 -5.60 2.37
C ARG A 92 10.60 -4.87 3.57
N ASN A 93 11.23 -3.72 3.36
CA ASN A 93 11.93 -2.97 4.41
C ASN A 93 10.98 -2.36 5.44
N ASN A 94 9.75 -2.01 5.01
CA ASN A 94 8.79 -1.35 5.90
C ASN A 94 7.80 -2.32 6.54
N LEU A 95 7.16 -3.21 5.79
CA LEU A 95 6.11 -4.08 6.34
C LEU A 95 6.66 -5.09 7.35
N THR A 96 7.87 -5.61 7.13
CA THR A 96 8.53 -6.54 8.07
C THR A 96 8.88 -5.91 9.42
N SER A 97 8.95 -4.59 9.50
CA SER A 97 9.33 -3.87 10.73
C SER A 97 8.14 -3.36 11.54
N ILE A 98 6.90 -3.53 11.07
CA ILE A 98 5.68 -3.11 11.80
C ILE A 98 4.87 -4.33 12.24
N ASP A 99 5.10 -4.82 13.46
CA ASP A 99 4.34 -5.95 14.01
C ASP A 99 2.87 -5.62 14.33
N THR A 100 2.54 -4.32 14.44
CA THR A 100 1.18 -3.85 14.78
C THR A 100 0.30 -3.59 13.56
N LEU A 101 0.86 -3.65 12.35
CA LEU A 101 0.15 -3.30 11.13
C LEU A 101 -0.83 -4.42 10.75
N GLU A 102 -2.12 -4.17 10.91
CA GLU A 102 -3.15 -5.19 10.64
C GLU A 102 -3.72 -5.07 9.23
N LYS A 103 -3.68 -3.88 8.65
CA LYS A 103 -4.33 -3.61 7.38
C LYS A 103 -3.52 -2.68 6.49
N LEU A 104 -3.36 -3.11 5.24
CA LEU A 104 -2.63 -2.40 4.20
C LEU A 104 -3.58 -2.08 3.05
N THR A 105 -3.55 -0.84 2.57
CA THR A 105 -4.24 -0.39 1.37
C THR A 105 -3.20 0.04 0.35
N LEU A 106 -3.21 -0.58 -0.81
CA LEU A 106 -2.44 -0.14 -1.96
C LEU A 106 -3.42 0.54 -2.93
N GLU A 107 -3.17 1.80 -3.24
CA GLU A 107 -3.99 2.62 -4.14
C GLU A 107 -3.18 2.96 -5.39
N LEU A 108 -3.77 2.69 -6.55
CA LEU A 108 -3.23 3.11 -7.85
C LEU A 108 -4.39 3.30 -8.83
N LYS A 109 -4.75 4.55 -9.05
CA LYS A 109 -5.86 4.95 -9.92
C LYS A 109 -5.34 5.31 -11.29
N GLU A 110 -6.07 4.83 -12.30
CA GLU A 110 -5.80 5.22 -13.69
C GLU A 110 -6.11 6.71 -13.82
N SER A 111 -5.10 7.55 -14.08
CA SER A 111 -5.33 8.97 -14.29
C SER A 111 -5.98 9.17 -15.66
N ASP A 112 -7.05 9.96 -15.76
CA ASP A 112 -7.68 10.37 -17.03
C ASP A 112 -6.75 11.24 -17.91
N SER A 113 -5.50 11.47 -17.50
CA SER A 113 -4.56 12.29 -18.24
C SER A 113 -4.00 11.51 -19.42
N THR A 114 -4.06 12.13 -20.58
CA THR A 114 -3.57 11.70 -21.90
C THR A 114 -2.06 11.43 -21.97
N ASN A 115 -1.39 11.24 -20.83
CA ASN A 115 0.00 10.85 -20.76
C ASN A 115 0.07 9.34 -20.88
N GLU A 116 0.56 8.87 -22.02
CA GLU A 116 0.79 7.47 -22.42
C GLU A 116 1.71 6.67 -21.45
N LEU A 117 2.04 7.22 -20.28
CA LEU A 117 3.03 6.73 -19.31
C LEU A 117 2.47 5.88 -18.16
N THR A 118 1.15 5.59 -18.09
CA THR A 118 0.57 4.91 -16.90
C THR A 118 -0.06 3.54 -17.17
N TYR A 119 -0.20 3.15 -18.45
CA TYR A 119 -0.88 1.89 -18.80
C TYR A 119 0.07 0.68 -18.90
N PHE A 120 1.36 0.90 -19.18
CA PHE A 120 2.32 -0.19 -19.44
C PHE A 120 3.00 -0.73 -18.16
N ASP A 121 3.28 0.12 -17.17
CA ASP A 121 4.21 -0.23 -16.08
C ASP A 121 3.68 -1.30 -15.10
N LEU A 122 2.35 -1.41 -14.94
CA LEU A 122 1.76 -2.47 -14.09
C LEU A 122 1.58 -3.82 -14.78
N TYR A 123 1.66 -3.89 -16.11
CA TYR A 123 1.53 -5.17 -16.82
C TYR A 123 2.76 -6.06 -16.57
N ASP A 124 3.93 -5.44 -16.38
CA ASP A 124 5.20 -6.13 -16.14
C ASP A 124 5.57 -6.19 -14.65
N PHE A 125 4.98 -5.33 -13.80
CA PHE A 125 5.25 -5.36 -12.37
C PHE A 125 4.60 -6.57 -11.68
N THR A 126 5.43 -7.38 -11.02
CA THR A 126 4.97 -8.50 -10.19
C THR A 126 5.21 -8.20 -8.72
N PHE A 127 4.15 -8.26 -7.90
CA PHE A 127 4.28 -8.21 -6.45
C PHE A 127 4.96 -9.45 -5.92
N ASP A 128 5.97 -9.27 -5.08
CA ASP A 128 6.43 -10.34 -4.20
C ASP A 128 5.46 -10.45 -3.01
N TRP A 129 4.49 -11.36 -3.16
CA TRP A 129 3.40 -11.56 -2.20
C TRP A 129 3.88 -11.99 -0.80
N ALA A 130 5.11 -12.50 -0.67
CA ALA A 130 5.69 -12.83 0.63
C ALA A 130 5.94 -11.59 1.51
N ASN A 131 6.04 -10.39 0.92
CA ASN A 131 6.30 -9.15 1.66
C ASN A 131 5.12 -8.67 2.51
N PHE A 132 3.90 -9.18 2.28
CA PHE A 132 2.69 -8.80 3.03
C PHE A 132 2.61 -9.49 4.40
N VAL A 133 3.73 -9.56 5.14
CA VAL A 133 3.79 -10.11 6.49
C VAL A 133 3.04 -9.23 7.48
N ASN A 134 2.56 -9.83 8.58
CA ASN A 134 1.79 -9.18 9.64
C ASN A 134 0.43 -8.57 9.23
N ILE A 135 0.13 -8.49 7.93
CA ILE A 135 -1.15 -8.02 7.41
C ILE A 135 -2.26 -9.08 7.58
N LYS A 136 -3.39 -8.66 8.16
CA LYS A 136 -4.63 -9.44 8.22
C LYS A 136 -5.59 -9.09 7.09
N CYS A 137 -5.65 -7.80 6.71
CA CYS A 137 -6.53 -7.30 5.65
C CYS A 137 -5.72 -6.55 4.59
N LEU A 138 -5.66 -7.09 3.38
CA LEU A 138 -5.04 -6.45 2.23
C LEU A 138 -6.12 -5.84 1.33
N ILE A 139 -6.00 -4.54 1.09
CA ILE A 139 -6.83 -3.79 0.18
C ILE A 139 -6.03 -3.46 -1.06
N LEU A 140 -6.51 -3.92 -2.21
CA LEU A 140 -5.99 -3.62 -3.53
C LEU A 140 -6.99 -2.69 -4.22
N ASP A 141 -6.84 -1.39 -3.98
CA ASP A 141 -7.63 -0.32 -4.60
C ASP A 141 -6.93 0.19 -5.87
N MET A 142 -6.64 -0.76 -6.77
CA MET A 142 -5.90 -0.54 -8.01
C MET A 142 -6.81 -0.77 -9.20
N ASP A 143 -6.88 0.18 -10.13
CA ASP A 143 -7.78 0.07 -11.28
C ASP A 143 -7.31 -0.99 -12.29
N THR A 144 -6.01 -1.15 -12.45
CA THR A 144 -5.40 -1.95 -13.52
C THR A 144 -4.91 -3.33 -13.08
N LEU A 145 -4.94 -3.67 -11.78
CA LEU A 145 -4.46 -4.97 -11.29
C LEU A 145 -5.47 -6.09 -11.61
N PRO A 146 -5.16 -7.04 -12.52
CA PRO A 146 -6.06 -8.14 -12.81
C PRO A 146 -6.02 -9.16 -11.67
N LEU A 147 -7.13 -9.89 -11.49
CA LEU A 147 -7.22 -10.89 -10.42
C LEU A 147 -6.19 -12.02 -10.59
N SER A 148 -5.82 -12.31 -11.84
CA SER A 148 -4.79 -13.30 -12.19
C SER A 148 -3.39 -12.95 -11.69
N SER A 149 -3.10 -11.69 -11.37
CA SER A 149 -1.81 -11.28 -10.80
C SER A 149 -1.69 -11.59 -9.30
N ILE A 150 -2.78 -11.99 -8.64
CA ILE A 150 -2.76 -12.34 -7.22
C ILE A 150 -2.39 -13.81 -7.04
N GLU A 151 -1.22 -14.07 -6.47
CA GLU A 151 -0.76 -15.43 -6.17
C GLU A 151 -1.40 -15.97 -4.88
N PHE A 152 -2.67 -16.38 -4.95
CA PHE A 152 -3.42 -16.86 -3.77
C PHE A 152 -2.75 -18.03 -3.01
N ASN A 153 -1.91 -18.82 -3.69
CA ASN A 153 -1.15 -19.92 -3.10
C ASN A 153 0.13 -19.47 -2.36
N ASN A 154 0.61 -18.25 -2.62
CA ASN A 154 1.86 -17.70 -2.07
C ASN A 154 1.61 -16.62 -1.00
N LEU A 155 0.35 -16.38 -0.65
CA LEU A 155 -0.01 -15.39 0.37
C LEU A 155 0.39 -15.84 1.79
N PRO A 156 0.93 -14.94 2.62
CA PRO A 156 1.13 -15.19 4.04
C PRO A 156 -0.14 -15.67 4.74
N ARG A 157 -0.01 -16.65 5.66
CA ARG A 157 -1.15 -17.28 6.37
C ARG A 157 -1.95 -16.33 7.25
N GLN A 158 -1.34 -15.22 7.63
CA GLN A 158 -1.92 -14.15 8.44
C GLN A 158 -3.02 -13.40 7.68
N ILE A 159 -2.96 -13.34 6.35
CA ILE A 159 -3.97 -12.66 5.52
C ILE A 159 -5.28 -13.43 5.63
N LYS A 160 -6.29 -12.76 6.20
CA LYS A 160 -7.66 -13.26 6.38
C LYS A 160 -8.64 -12.63 5.40
N GLU A 161 -8.34 -11.43 4.93
CA GLU A 161 -9.18 -10.72 3.96
C GLU A 161 -8.34 -10.11 2.85
N ILE A 162 -8.76 -10.31 1.61
CA ILE A 162 -8.35 -9.50 0.46
C ILE A 162 -9.59 -8.81 -0.10
N LYS A 163 -9.54 -7.48 -0.24
CA LYS A 163 -10.51 -6.73 -1.05
C LYS A 163 -9.79 -6.24 -2.31
N LYS A 164 -10.33 -6.56 -3.48
CA LYS A 164 -9.79 -6.10 -4.77
C LYS A 164 -10.84 -5.30 -5.53
N LYS A 165 -10.45 -4.14 -6.05
CA LYS A 165 -11.34 -3.24 -6.82
C LYS A 165 -11.78 -3.93 -8.13
N ILE A 166 -13.06 -3.89 -8.42
CA ILE A 166 -13.61 -4.49 -9.64
C ILE A 166 -13.50 -3.48 -10.79
N LYS A 167 -12.70 -3.80 -11.81
CA LYS A 167 -12.72 -3.11 -13.11
C LYS A 167 -13.75 -3.75 -14.05
N CYS A 168 -13.75 -5.09 -14.13
CA CYS A 168 -14.74 -5.85 -14.90
C CYS A 168 -15.22 -7.08 -14.11
N LYS A 169 -16.47 -7.05 -13.66
CA LYS A 169 -17.05 -8.16 -12.88
C LYS A 169 -17.10 -9.46 -13.66
N ALA A 170 -17.39 -9.42 -14.97
CA ALA A 170 -17.46 -10.62 -15.80
C ALA A 170 -16.10 -11.32 -15.88
N THR A 171 -15.03 -10.56 -16.17
CA THR A 171 -13.66 -11.09 -16.21
C THR A 171 -13.22 -11.66 -14.86
N ASP A 172 -13.47 -10.94 -13.76
CA ASP A 172 -13.15 -11.44 -12.42
C ASP A 172 -13.94 -12.74 -12.11
N SER A 173 -15.20 -12.84 -12.53
CA SER A 173 -16.04 -14.03 -12.31
C SER A 173 -15.54 -15.23 -13.09
N THR A 174 -15.20 -15.07 -14.37
CA THR A 174 -14.63 -16.13 -15.20
C THR A 174 -13.33 -16.67 -14.60
N TYR A 175 -12.43 -15.79 -14.15
CA TYR A 175 -11.20 -16.21 -13.50
C TYR A 175 -11.47 -17.03 -12.22
N ILE A 176 -12.44 -16.60 -11.40
CA ILE A 176 -12.81 -17.31 -10.16
C ILE A 176 -13.33 -18.72 -10.47
N GLU A 177 -14.19 -18.85 -11.48
CA GLU A 177 -14.76 -20.15 -11.89
C GLU A 177 -13.67 -21.10 -12.40
N GLU A 178 -12.76 -20.60 -13.23
CA GLU A 178 -11.65 -21.38 -13.81
C GLU A 178 -10.60 -21.79 -12.77
N ASN A 179 -10.47 -21.04 -11.66
CA ASN A 179 -9.43 -21.23 -10.64
C ASN A 179 -9.99 -21.64 -9.26
N ILE A 180 -11.18 -22.24 -9.24
CA ILE A 180 -11.88 -22.55 -7.99
C ILE A 180 -11.06 -23.44 -7.04
N GLU A 181 -10.21 -24.33 -7.56
CA GLU A 181 -9.37 -25.21 -6.74
C GLU A 181 -8.32 -24.45 -5.91
N ILE A 182 -7.80 -23.35 -6.46
CA ILE A 182 -6.88 -22.44 -5.75
C ILE A 182 -7.66 -21.61 -4.73
N LEU A 183 -8.88 -21.21 -5.12
CA LEU A 183 -9.70 -20.28 -4.36
C LEU A 183 -10.63 -20.94 -3.32
N LYS A 184 -10.70 -22.28 -3.27
CA LYS A 184 -11.66 -23.03 -2.42
C LYS A 184 -11.56 -22.75 -0.92
N LEU A 185 -10.42 -22.24 -0.46
CA LEU A 185 -10.22 -21.84 0.94
C LEU A 185 -10.78 -20.45 1.26
N TRP A 186 -11.28 -19.72 0.25
CA TRP A 186 -11.78 -18.37 0.39
C TRP A 186 -13.28 -18.34 0.18
N LYS A 187 -13.99 -17.67 1.10
CA LYS A 187 -15.35 -17.20 0.86
C LYS A 187 -15.29 -15.96 -0.03
N ILE A 188 -15.85 -16.08 -1.23
CA ILE A 188 -15.82 -15.02 -2.25
C ILE A 188 -17.15 -14.27 -2.28
N GLU A 189 -17.13 -12.94 -2.25
CA GLU A 189 -18.32 -12.10 -2.31
C GLU A 189 -18.07 -10.86 -3.18
N PHE A 190 -18.96 -10.59 -4.13
CA PHE A 190 -18.99 -9.32 -4.85
C PHE A 190 -19.89 -8.33 -4.10
N LYS A 191 -19.34 -7.18 -3.69
CA LYS A 191 -20.10 -6.15 -2.99
C LYS A 191 -19.61 -4.75 -3.38
N ALA A 192 -20.56 -3.90 -3.80
CA ALA A 192 -20.26 -2.59 -4.37
C ALA A 192 -19.20 -2.71 -5.49
N ASN A 193 -18.13 -1.92 -5.42
CA ASN A 193 -17.06 -1.89 -6.42
C ASN A 193 -15.89 -2.83 -6.07
N TYR A 194 -16.09 -3.82 -5.20
CA TYR A 194 -15.03 -4.73 -4.74
C TYR A 194 -15.47 -6.20 -4.77
N VAL A 195 -14.50 -7.06 -5.06
CA VAL A 195 -14.58 -8.49 -4.78
C VAL A 195 -13.79 -8.77 -3.49
N TYR A 196 -14.39 -9.55 -2.60
CA TYR A 196 -13.86 -9.88 -1.29
C TYR A 196 -13.52 -11.36 -1.24
N PHE A 197 -12.34 -11.68 -0.71
CA PHE A 197 -11.89 -13.04 -0.39
C PHE A 197 -11.66 -13.12 1.12
N ARG A 198 -12.38 -13.99 1.82
CA ARG A 198 -12.29 -14.13 3.29
C ARG A 198 -12.00 -15.57 3.74
N LYS A 199 -11.16 -15.73 4.76
CA LYS A 199 -10.83 -17.00 5.43
C LYS A 199 -11.32 -17.01 6.87
#